data_AF-A0AAD3VRW6-F1
#
_entry.id   AF-A0AAD3VRW6-F1
#
_cell.length_a   1.000
_cell.length_b   1.000
_cell.length_c   1.000
_cell.angle_alpha   90.00
_cell.angle_beta   90.00
_cell.angle_gamma   90.00
#
_symmetry.space_group_name_H-M   'P 1'
#
loop_
_entity.id
_entity.type
_entity.pdbx_description
1 polymer ?
#
loop_
_entity_poly.entity_id
_entity_poly.type
_entity_poly.pdbx_seq_one_letter_code
_entity_poly.pdbx_strand_id
1 'polypeptide(L)'
;TTHLMHDADELCDRVAFIAGGEIREIDSPRNLKLRFGQRLVTVEYRDDGGGVRKESFDMNGLGSNERFFHILRTKEIVTIHSGETTLDDIFIKVTGVKLVE
;
A
#
# COMPACT_ATOMS: atom_id res chain seq x y z
N THR A 1 -16.51 -17.71 -4.51
CA THR A 1 -16.03 -16.37 -4.88
C THR A 1 -16.39 -15.43 -3.74
N THR A 2 -15.52 -14.49 -3.38
CA THR A 2 -15.78 -13.52 -2.30
C THR A 2 -15.48 -12.12 -2.80
N HIS A 3 -16.19 -11.13 -2.24
CA HIS A 3 -15.89 -9.70 -2.40
C HIS A 3 -15.13 -9.15 -1.19
N LEU A 4 -14.99 -9.94 -0.11
CA LEU A 4 -14.22 -9.61 1.07
C LEU A 4 -12.75 -9.90 0.80
N MET A 5 -12.05 -8.90 0.28
CA MET A 5 -10.65 -9.01 -0.12
C MET A 5 -9.69 -9.19 1.07
N HIS A 6 -10.07 -8.71 2.26
CA HIS A 6 -9.33 -8.98 3.50
C HIS A 6 -9.29 -10.48 3.83
N ASP A 7 -10.43 -11.18 3.77
CA ASP A 7 -10.49 -12.61 4.06
C ASP A 7 -9.75 -13.43 3.02
N ALA A 8 -9.80 -12.98 1.75
CA ALA A 8 -9.03 -13.60 0.68
C ALA A 8 -7.51 -13.41 0.84
N ASP A 9 -7.08 -12.32 1.46
CA ASP A 9 -5.67 -12.04 1.75
C ASP A 9 -5.13 -12.89 2.90
N GLU A 10 -5.92 -13.06 3.97
CA GLU A 10 -5.53 -13.81 5.17
C GLU A 10 -5.62 -15.33 5.00
N LEU A 11 -6.64 -15.82 4.30
CA LEU A 11 -7.00 -17.24 4.30
C LEU A 11 -6.54 -18.00 3.05
N CYS A 12 -6.14 -17.31 1.98
CA CYS A 12 -5.84 -17.96 0.70
C CYS A 12 -4.36 -17.91 0.32
N ASP A 13 -3.82 -19.03 -0.15
CA ASP A 13 -2.47 -19.08 -0.71
C ASP A 13 -2.38 -18.39 -2.09
N ARG A 14 -3.50 -18.36 -2.82
CA ARG A 14 -3.63 -17.78 -4.17
C ARG A 14 -5.00 -17.14 -4.36
N VAL A 15 -5.03 -16.01 -5.06
CA VAL A 15 -6.24 -15.26 -5.39
C VAL A 15 -6.27 -15.01 -6.90
N ALA A 16 -7.44 -15.21 -7.50
CA ALA A 16 -7.71 -14.89 -8.90
C ALA A 16 -8.71 -13.73 -8.98
N PHE A 17 -8.35 -12.65 -9.67
CA PHE A 17 -9.26 -11.55 -9.95
C PHE A 17 -10.06 -11.84 -11.21
N ILE A 18 -11.38 -11.92 -11.08
CA ILE A 18 -12.30 -12.21 -12.17
C ILE A 18 -13.13 -10.95 -12.44
N ALA A 19 -13.13 -10.48 -13.69
CA ALA A 19 -13.95 -9.34 -14.12
C ALA A 19 -14.42 -9.53 -15.56
N GLY A 20 -15.70 -9.32 -15.81
CA GLY A 20 -16.30 -9.48 -17.15
C GLY A 20 -16.31 -10.92 -17.66
N GLY A 21 -16.28 -11.91 -16.77
CA GLY A 21 -16.25 -13.34 -17.15
C GLY A 21 -14.86 -13.90 -17.44
N GLU A 22 -13.80 -13.10 -17.32
CA GLU A 22 -12.42 -13.50 -17.56
C GLU A 22 -11.56 -13.35 -16.30
N ILE A 23 -10.55 -14.21 -16.14
CA ILE A 23 -9.51 -14.07 -15.11
C ILE A 23 -8.51 -13.02 -15.59
N ARG A 24 -8.39 -11.92 -14.85
CA ARG A 24 -7.46 -10.83 -15.16
C ARG A 24 -6.06 -11.07 -14.61
N GLU A 25 -5.96 -11.55 -13.38
CA GLU A 25 -4.69 -11.84 -12.70
C GLU A 25 -4.89 -13.02 -11.73
N ILE A 26 -3.84 -13.80 -11.50
CA ILE A 26 -3.84 -14.90 -10.52
C ILE A 26 -2.46 -15.09 -9.92
N ASP A 27 -2.33 -14.87 -8.61
CA ASP A 27 -1.06 -15.06 -7.89
C ASP A 27 -1.35 -15.14 -6.36
N SER A 28 -0.32 -15.30 -5.54
CA SER A 28 -0.44 -15.15 -4.09
C SER A 28 -0.79 -13.71 -3.70
N PRO A 29 -1.57 -13.49 -2.63
CA PRO A 29 -1.90 -12.14 -2.15
C PRO A 29 -0.66 -11.27 -1.97
N ARG A 30 0.40 -11.84 -1.38
CA ARG A 30 1.68 -11.18 -1.18
C ARG A 30 2.35 -10.74 -2.50
N ASN A 31 2.38 -11.60 -3.51
CA ASN A 31 2.98 -11.25 -4.81
C ASN A 31 2.17 -10.17 -5.53
N LEU A 32 0.83 -10.25 -5.47
CA LEU A 32 -0.03 -9.20 -6.03
C LEU A 32 0.28 -7.86 -5.38
N LYS A 33 0.34 -7.81 -4.04
CA LYS A 33 0.70 -6.60 -3.29
C LYS A 33 2.09 -6.06 -3.64
N LEU A 34 3.08 -6.93 -3.83
CA LEU A 34 4.42 -6.52 -4.21
C LEU A 34 4.49 -5.98 -5.65
N ARG A 35 3.75 -6.61 -6.59
CA ARG A 35 3.72 -6.20 -8.00
C ARG A 35 2.99 -4.88 -8.21
N PHE A 36 1.88 -4.69 -7.52
CA PHE A 36 0.96 -3.57 -7.76
C PHE A 36 1.05 -2.47 -6.70
N GLY A 37 1.70 -2.75 -5.57
CA GLY A 37 1.89 -1.84 -4.46
C GLY A 37 2.79 -0.68 -4.78
N GLN A 38 2.56 0.42 -4.08
CA GLN A 38 3.42 1.59 -4.19
C GLN A 38 4.62 1.36 -3.28
N ARG A 39 5.82 1.39 -3.85
CA ARG A 39 7.06 1.29 -3.07
C ARG A 39 7.35 2.63 -2.40
N LEU A 40 6.42 3.11 -1.58
CA LEU A 40 6.51 4.34 -0.83
C LEU A 40 6.57 4.03 0.67
N VAL A 41 7.18 4.90 1.44
CA VAL A 41 7.11 4.95 2.90
C VAL A 41 6.52 6.29 3.27
N THR A 42 5.45 6.28 4.03
CA THR A 42 4.78 7.50 4.47
C THR A 42 5.05 7.71 5.95
N VAL A 43 5.50 8.91 6.28
CA VAL A 43 5.85 9.33 7.64
C VAL A 43 4.92 10.46 8.04
N GLU A 44 4.29 10.31 9.20
CA GLU A 44 3.58 11.40 9.86
C GLU A 44 4.40 11.87 11.06
N TYR A 45 4.63 13.18 11.14
CA TYR A 45 5.47 13.79 12.16
C TYR A 45 4.89 15.12 12.63
N ARG A 46 5.20 15.51 13.87
CA ARG A 46 4.81 16.80 14.42
C ARG A 46 5.78 17.89 13.96
N ASP A 47 5.25 18.99 13.43
CA ASP A 47 6.02 20.18 13.10
C ASP A 47 6.28 21.05 14.33
N ASP A 48 7.10 22.08 14.17
CA ASP A 48 7.50 22.96 15.29
C ASP A 48 6.32 23.81 15.82
N GLY A 49 5.23 23.90 15.05
CA GLY A 49 3.98 24.55 15.44
C GLY A 49 2.97 23.60 16.10
N GLY A 50 3.34 22.34 16.34
CA GLY A 50 2.48 21.31 16.94
C GLY A 50 1.52 20.64 15.95
N GLY A 51 1.54 21.01 14.67
CA GLY A 51 0.71 20.42 13.63
C GLY A 51 1.27 19.08 13.15
N VAL A 52 0.40 18.14 12.78
CA VAL A 52 0.81 16.88 12.15
C VAL A 52 1.01 17.11 10.65
N ARG A 53 2.19 16.77 10.16
CA ARG A 53 2.57 16.77 8.73
C ARG A 53 2.72 15.34 8.25
N LYS A 54 2.45 15.12 6.97
CA LYS A 54 2.57 13.83 6.29
C LYS A 54 3.48 14.00 5.07
N GLU A 55 4.45 13.11 4.93
CA GLU A 55 5.39 13.12 3.81
C GLU A 55 5.65 11.69 3.34
N SER A 56 5.64 11.46 2.03
CA SER A 56 5.83 10.14 1.41
C SER A 56 7.15 10.12 0.63
N PHE A 57 7.91 9.03 0.80
CA PHE A 57 9.24 8.84 0.23
C PHE A 57 9.27 7.55 -0.59
N ASP A 58 10.00 7.53 -1.70
CA ASP A 58 10.27 6.28 -2.41
C ASP A 58 11.13 5.35 -1.56
N MET A 59 10.73 4.09 -1.51
CA MET A 59 11.44 3.03 -0.80
C MET A 59 12.77 2.69 -1.50
N ASN A 60 12.88 2.95 -2.80
CA ASN A 60 14.15 2.92 -3.52
C ASN A 60 15.01 4.11 -3.12
N GLY A 61 16.18 3.84 -2.54
CA GLY A 61 17.09 4.90 -2.09
C GLY A 61 16.66 5.59 -0.79
N LEU A 62 15.64 5.06 -0.09
CA LEU A 62 15.20 5.58 1.20
C LEU A 62 16.34 5.64 2.23
N GLY A 63 17.21 4.62 2.21
CA GLY A 63 18.38 4.52 3.09
C GLY A 63 19.48 5.57 2.84
N SER A 64 19.33 6.39 1.80
CA SER A 64 20.19 7.54 1.50
C SER A 64 19.40 8.85 1.38
N ASN A 65 18.11 8.84 1.73
CA ASN A 65 17.26 10.01 1.58
C ASN A 65 17.48 11.00 2.74
N GLU A 66 18.20 12.08 2.46
CA GLU A 66 18.54 13.12 3.45
C GLU A 66 17.31 13.74 4.12
N ARG A 67 16.22 13.95 3.36
CA ARG A 67 14.99 14.54 3.87
C ARG A 67 14.29 13.61 4.86
N PHE A 68 14.21 12.32 4.54
CA PHE A 68 13.67 11.30 5.42
C PHE A 68 14.49 11.20 6.71
N PHE A 69 15.82 11.13 6.62
CA PHE A 69 16.67 11.12 7.83
C PHE A 69 16.59 12.41 8.62
N HIS A 70 16.47 13.56 7.96
CA HIS A 70 16.27 14.82 8.66
C HIS A 70 15.02 14.78 9.52
N ILE A 71 13.88 14.34 8.97
CA ILE A 71 12.63 14.20 9.72
C ILE A 71 12.79 13.22 10.89
N LEU A 72 13.41 12.05 10.66
CA LEU A 72 13.66 11.06 11.72
C LEU A 72 14.54 11.58 12.85
N ARG A 73 15.46 12.51 12.57
CA ARG A 73 16.40 13.06 13.57
C ARG A 73 15.88 14.31 14.27
N THR A 74 15.06 15.12 13.59
CA THR A 74 14.68 16.45 14.08
C THR A 74 13.22 16.57 14.49
N LYS A 75 12.34 15.67 14.04
CA LYS A 75 10.89 15.73 14.28
C LYS A 75 10.42 14.60 15.17
N GLU A 76 9.34 14.84 15.90
CA GLU A 76 8.63 13.81 16.65
C GLU A 76 7.79 12.99 15.66
N ILE A 77 8.18 11.73 15.46
CA ILE A 77 7.47 10.81 14.58
C ILE A 77 6.20 10.33 15.29
N VAL A 78 5.06 10.47 14.62
CA VAL A 78 3.77 9.99 15.08
C VAL A 78 3.53 8.58 14.54
N THR A 79 3.67 8.40 13.23
CA THR A 79 3.51 7.09 12.56
C THR A 79 4.41 6.93 11.35
N ILE A 80 4.78 5.68 11.03
CA ILE A 80 5.49 5.31 9.80
C ILE A 80 4.84 4.04 9.26
N HIS A 81 4.45 4.07 7.99
CA HIS A 81 3.88 2.90 7.31
C HIS A 81 4.43 2.79 5.88
N SER A 82 4.65 1.56 5.43
CA SER A 82 4.84 1.24 4.01
C SER A 82 3.54 1.49 3.24
N GLY A 83 3.65 1.98 2.01
CA GLY A 83 2.58 2.11 1.03
C GLY A 83 2.14 0.76 0.48
N GLU A 84 1.96 -0.24 1.35
CA GLU A 84 1.38 -1.51 0.99
C GLU A 84 -0.02 -1.25 0.42
N THR A 85 -0.28 -1.84 -0.74
CA THR A 85 -1.58 -1.78 -1.38
C THR A 85 -2.46 -2.89 -0.82
N THR A 86 -3.77 -2.66 -0.74
CA THR A 86 -4.72 -3.71 -0.40
C THR A 86 -5.08 -4.53 -1.65
N LEU A 87 -5.62 -5.75 -1.48
CA LEU A 87 -6.13 -6.50 -2.63
C LEU A 87 -7.28 -5.74 -3.33
N ASP A 88 -8.08 -4.95 -2.59
CA ASP A 88 -9.11 -4.08 -3.15
C ASP A 88 -8.53 -3.06 -4.13
N ASP A 89 -7.49 -2.33 -3.71
CA ASP A 89 -6.82 -1.35 -4.56
C ASP A 89 -6.25 -2.00 -5.83
N ILE A 90 -5.70 -3.21 -5.69
CA ILE A 90 -5.17 -3.97 -6.84
C ILE A 90 -6.32 -4.39 -7.76
N PHE A 91 -7.42 -4.89 -7.20
CA PHE A 91 -8.58 -5.28 -7.99
C PHE A 91 -9.09 -4.11 -8.81
N ILE A 92 -9.24 -2.93 -8.22
CA ILE A 92 -9.66 -1.71 -8.94
C ILE A 92 -8.66 -1.36 -10.04
N LYS A 93 -7.35 -1.43 -9.75
CA LYS A 93 -6.28 -1.11 -10.69
C LYS A 93 -6.21 -2.09 -11.87
N VAL A 94 -6.46 -3.37 -11.65
CA VAL A 94 -6.37 -4.45 -12.64
C VAL A 94 -7.65 -4.57 -13.47
N THR A 95 -8.81 -4.40 -12.83
CA THR A 95 -10.10 -4.61 -13.49
C THR A 95 -10.70 -3.32 -14.04
N GLY A 96 -10.31 -2.15 -13.51
CA GLY A 96 -10.89 -0.86 -13.85
C GLY A 96 -12.31 -0.65 -13.31
N VAL A 97 -12.83 -1.61 -12.54
CA VAL A 97 -14.18 -1.58 -11.97
C VAL A 97 -14.05 -1.40 -10.46
N LYS A 98 -14.82 -0.48 -9.88
CA LYS A 98 -14.93 -0.38 -8.42
C LYS A 98 -15.70 -1.59 -7.89
N LEU A 99 -15.22 -2.17 -6.79
CA LEU A 99 -16.00 -3.14 -6.03
C LEU A 99 -17.31 -2.45 -5.62
N VAL A 100 -18.44 -3.05 -5.99
CA VAL A 100 -19.77 -2.63 -5.54
C VAL A 100 -20.09 -3.51 -4.35
N GLU A 101 -20.34 -2.89 -3.19
CA GLU A 101 -20.74 -3.57 -1.94
C GLU A 101 -21.94 -4.51 -2.13
#